data_AF-A0A661LEU9-F1
#
_entry.id   AF-A0A661LEU9-F1
#
_cell.length_a   1.000
_cell.length_b   1.000
_cell.length_c   1.000
_cell.angle_alpha   90.00
_cell.angle_beta   90.00
_cell.angle_gamma   90.00
#
_symmetry.space_group_name_H-M   'P 1'
#
loop_
_entity.id
_entity.type
_entity.pdbx_description
1 polymer ?
#
loop_
_entity_poly.entity_id
_entity_poly.type
_entity_poly.pdbx_seq_one_letter_code
_entity_poly.pdbx_strand_id
1 'polypeptide(L)' 'MLAKLTSKNQITIPKKIIEQLRDVRYFDVELRDGVVLLKPVRIY' A
#
# COMPACT_ATOMS: atom_id res chain seq x y z
N MET A 1 1.41 -13.65 0.11
CA MET A 1 1.24 -13.23 1.52
C MET A 1 -0.16 -12.69 1.69
N LEU A 2 -0.83 -12.96 2.81
CA LEU A 2 -2.15 -12.40 3.12
C LEU A 2 -1.96 -11.25 4.11
N ALA A 3 -2.70 -10.16 3.91
CA ALA A 3 -2.79 -9.05 4.86
C ALA A 3 -4.23 -8.98 5.40
N LYS A 4 -4.37 -8.71 6.69
CA LYS A 4 -5.68 -8.55 7.33
C LYS A 4 -6.07 -7.07 7.32
N LEU A 5 -7.33 -6.80 6.99
CA LEU A 5 -7.96 -5.50 7.25
C LEU A 5 -8.20 -5.36 8.75
N THR A 6 -7.56 -4.39 9.38
CA THR A 6 -7.73 -4.07 10.80
C THR A 6 -8.81 -2.99 10.98
N SER A 7 -9.01 -2.55 12.23
CA SER A 7 -9.91 -1.43 12.51
C SER A 7 -9.49 -0.19 11.71
N LYS A 8 -10.46 0.69 11.44
CA LYS A 8 -10.26 1.94 10.67
C LYS A 8 -9.78 1.73 9.22
N ASN A 9 -10.11 0.58 8.61
CA ASN A 9 -9.77 0.25 7.23
C ASN A 9 -8.26 0.24 6.94
N GLN A 10 -7.45 -0.09 7.95
CA GLN A 10 -6.00 -0.15 7.82
C GLN A 10 -5.56 -1.55 7.37
N ILE A 11 -4.51 -1.59 6.53
CA ILE A 11 -3.77 -2.81 6.20
C ILE A 11 -2.29 -2.57 6.43
N THR A 12 -1.58 -3.60 6.89
CA THR A 12 -0.12 -3.56 6.99
C THR A 12 0.47 -4.21 5.75
N ILE A 13 1.22 -3.46 4.95
CA ILE A 13 1.99 -4.01 3.83
C ILE A 13 3.18 -4.80 4.40
N PRO A 14 3.36 -6.08 4.05
CA PRO A 14 4.50 -6.85 4.49
C PRO A 14 5.85 -6.20 4.24
N LYS A 15 6.76 -6.28 5.22
CA LYS A 15 8.12 -5.69 5.13
C LYS A 15 8.87 -6.09 3.86
N LYS A 16 8.79 -7.37 3.47
CA LYS A 16 9.44 -7.90 2.25
C LYS A 16 8.98 -7.22 0.95
N ILE A 17 7.79 -6.63 0.93
CA ILE A 17 7.27 -5.86 -0.21
C ILE A 17 7.81 -4.43 -0.14
N ILE A 18 7.73 -3.78 1.02
CA ILE A 18 8.24 -2.41 1.23
C ILE A 18 9.75 -2.32 0.95
N GLU A 19 10.54 -3.32 1.34
CA GLU A 19 11.99 -3.34 1.09
C GLU A 19 12.36 -3.33 -0.41
N GLN A 20 11.43 -3.71 -1.29
CA GLN A 20 11.62 -3.64 -2.74
C GLN A 20 11.25 -2.27 -3.32
N LEU A 21 10.58 -1.42 -2.54
CA LEU A 21 10.15 -0.08 -2.93
C LEU A 21 11.05 0.97 -2.27
N ARG A 22 11.79 1.75 -3.06
CA ARG A 22 12.77 2.73 -2.52
C ARG A 22 12.09 3.98 -1.97
N ASP A 23 12.35 4.32 -0.70
CA ASP A 23 11.95 5.58 -0.03
C ASP A 23 10.45 5.95 -0.15
N VAL A 24 9.58 4.95 -0.12
CA VAL A 24 8.13 5.20 -0.20
C VAL A 24 7.60 5.68 1.14
N ARG A 25 7.02 6.89 1.13
CA ARG A 25 6.33 7.47 2.30
C ARG A 25 4.82 7.55 2.11
N TYR A 26 4.37 7.70 0.86
CA TYR A 26 2.96 7.84 0.52
C TYR A 26 2.61 6.93 -0.65
N PHE A 27 1.37 6.48 -0.67
CA PHE A 27 0.78 5.76 -1.78
C PHE A 27 -0.43 6.56 -2.27
N ASP A 28 -0.51 6.74 -3.58
CA ASP A 28 -1.78 7.03 -4.23
C ASP A 28 -2.62 5.75 -4.26
N VAL A 29 -3.90 5.87 -3.93
CA VAL A 29 -4.80 4.73 -3.68
C VAL A 29 -6.00 4.83 -4.62
N GLU A 30 -6.14 3.84 -5.50
CA GLU A 30 -7.26 3.76 -6.44
C GLU A 30 -7.95 2.39 -6.36
N LEU A 31 -9.27 2.35 -6.61
CA LEU A 31 -10.02 1.13 -6.84
C LEU A 31 -10.22 0.96 -8.35
N ARG A 32 -9.69 -0.11 -8.93
CA ARG A 32 -9.83 -0.41 -10.35
C ARG A 32 -10.24 -1.87 -10.52
N ASP A 33 -11.40 -2.08 -11.15
CA ASP A 33 -11.92 -3.43 -11.46
C ASP A 33 -11.99 -4.35 -10.23
N GLY A 34 -12.36 -3.79 -9.06
CA GLY A 34 -12.43 -4.53 -7.79
C GLY A 34 -11.08 -4.75 -7.09
N VAL A 35 -9.99 -4.22 -7.64
CA VAL A 35 -8.63 -4.31 -7.08
C VAL A 35 -8.23 -2.95 -6.48
N VAL A 36 -7.74 -2.97 -5.25
CA VAL A 36 -7.12 -1.79 -4.63
C VAL A 36 -5.66 -1.70 -5.10
N LEU A 37 -5.33 -0.66 -5.88
CA LEU A 37 -3.94 -0.38 -6.29
C LEU A 37 -3.34 0.67 -5.37
N LEU A 38 -2.11 0.39 -4.93
CA LEU A 38 -1.29 1.30 -4.12
C LEU A 38 -0.05 1.67 -4.94
N LYS A 39 -0.01 2.90 -5.45
CA LYS A 39 1.11 3.40 -6.26
C LYS A 39 2.00 4.29 -5.40
N PRO A 40 3.29 3.96 -5.20
CA PRO A 40 4.21 4.86 -4.51
C PRO A 40 4.26 6.24 -5.15
N VAL A 41 4.16 7.29 -4.34
CA VAL A 41 4.28 8.67 -4.80
C VAL A 41 5.23 9.47 -3.91
N ARG A 42 5.81 10.53 -4.48
CA ARG A 42 6.55 11.54 -3.75
C ARG A 42 5.68 12.78 -3.67
N ILE A 43 5.41 13.23 -2.45
CA ILE A 43 4.73 14.49 -2.20
C ILE A 43 5.83 15.49 -1.82
N TYR A 44 5.86 16.62 -2.52
CA TYR A 44 6.80 17.73 -2.30
C TYR A 44 6.12 18.83 -1.49
#